data_AF-A0A955HS47-F1
#
_entry.id   AF-A0A955HS47-F1
#
_cell.length_a   1.000
_cell.length_b   1.000
_cell.length_c   1.000
_cell.angle_alpha   90.00
_cell.angle_beta   90.00
_cell.angle_gamma   90.00
#
_symmetry.space_group_name_H-M   'P 1'
#
loop_
_entity.id
_entity.type
_entity.pdbx_description
1 polymer ?
#
loop_
_entity_poly.entity_id
_entity_poly.type
_entity_poly.pdbx_seq_one_letter_code
_entity_poly.pdbx_strand_id
1 'polypeptide(L)'
;MITACSTPNIALIKYWGNRNNELRLPAADSLSMTLSEPCVEITVTESDRFSVSSNNKEMKDKDIERFQKTVDLIKQYHPKVQNTISIEIDSQIPPGIGLASSAAVFSALAKAIAALADCGLNDEQISQMARLGSGSAARSIVGGFVALENTEDSAIARQIAPQDHWELFDIVIAPN
;
A
#
# COMPACT_ATOMS: atom_id res chain seq x y z
N MET A 1 2.97 -11.66 -15.32
CA MET A 1 3.93 -10.87 -14.52
C MET A 1 3.55 -9.41 -14.67
N ILE A 2 3.40 -8.68 -13.57
CA ILE A 2 3.07 -7.26 -13.53
C ILE A 2 3.96 -6.58 -12.49
N THR A 3 4.48 -5.41 -12.82
CA THR A 3 5.22 -4.55 -11.89
C THR A 3 4.43 -3.28 -11.66
N ALA A 4 4.31 -2.85 -10.40
CA ALA A 4 3.72 -1.57 -10.04
C ALA A 4 4.63 -0.79 -9.09
N CYS A 5 4.62 0.53 -9.22
CA CYS A 5 5.35 1.46 -8.37
C CYS A 5 4.35 2.22 -7.47
N SER A 6 4.76 2.50 -6.23
CA SER A 6 4.07 3.43 -5.35
C SER A 6 5.05 4.16 -4.44
N THR A 7 4.68 5.36 -4.03
CA THR A 7 5.45 6.19 -3.11
C THR A 7 4.80 6.25 -1.73
N PRO A 8 5.57 6.63 -0.68
CA PRO A 8 5.03 6.87 0.65
C PRO A 8 4.08 8.07 0.68
N ASN A 9 3.32 8.18 1.76
CA ASN A 9 2.55 9.38 2.10
C ASN A 9 2.87 9.84 3.52
N ILE A 10 2.75 11.15 3.74
CA ILE A 10 3.03 11.81 5.01
C ILE A 10 1.72 12.32 5.61
N ALA A 11 1.34 11.76 6.76
CA ALA A 11 0.08 12.09 7.41
C ALA A 11 0.11 13.49 8.02
N LEU A 12 -0.82 14.34 7.59
CA LEU A 12 -1.14 15.65 8.17
C LEU A 12 -2.14 15.47 9.33
N ILE A 13 -3.20 14.70 9.10
CA ILE A 13 -4.09 14.18 10.15
C ILE A 13 -3.75 12.71 10.37
N LYS A 14 -3.43 12.34 11.61
CA LYS A 14 -2.76 11.08 11.91
C LYS A 14 -3.73 9.90 11.87
N TYR A 15 -3.28 8.83 11.21
CA TYR A 15 -3.81 7.48 11.43
C TYR A 15 -3.21 6.94 12.72
N TRP A 16 -4.04 6.70 13.74
CA TRP A 16 -3.56 6.15 15.01
C TRP A 16 -4.60 5.24 15.66
N GLY A 17 -4.29 3.93 15.68
CA GLY A 17 -5.18 2.91 16.21
C GLY A 17 -6.18 2.37 15.18
N ASN A 18 -6.59 1.13 15.40
CA ASN A 18 -7.57 0.44 14.57
C ASN A 18 -8.79 0.08 15.42
N ARG A 19 -10.00 0.29 14.89
CA ARG A 19 -11.21 -0.32 15.45
C ARG A 19 -11.33 -1.81 15.10
N ASN A 20 -10.71 -2.23 13.99
CA ASN A 20 -10.53 -3.64 13.63
C ASN A 20 -9.09 -3.86 13.14
N ASN A 21 -8.30 -4.64 13.89
CA ASN A 21 -6.89 -4.87 13.60
C ASN A 21 -6.66 -5.78 12.38
N GLU A 22 -7.54 -6.75 12.16
CA GLU A 22 -7.42 -7.71 11.06
C GLU A 22 -7.66 -7.05 9.71
N LEU A 23 -8.73 -6.24 9.62
CA LEU A 23 -9.12 -5.53 8.40
C LEU A 23 -8.45 -4.17 8.27
N ARG A 24 -7.62 -3.79 9.26
CA ARG A 24 -6.95 -2.49 9.37
C ARG A 24 -7.95 -1.33 9.24
N LEU A 25 -9.13 -1.47 9.84
CA LEU A 25 -10.12 -0.40 9.87
C LEU A 25 -9.69 0.65 10.90
N PRO A 26 -9.50 1.92 10.50
CA PRO A 26 -9.01 2.97 11.38
C PRO A 26 -9.99 3.30 12.51
N ALA A 27 -9.47 3.83 13.61
CA ALA A 27 -10.31 4.38 14.68
C ALA A 27 -10.92 5.75 14.32
N ALA A 28 -10.29 6.49 13.41
CA ALA A 28 -10.70 7.83 12.99
C ALA A 28 -10.20 8.13 11.57
N ASP A 29 -10.76 9.16 10.96
CA ASP A 29 -10.29 9.67 9.67
C ASP A 29 -8.84 10.14 9.74
N SER A 30 -8.18 10.14 8.59
CA SER A 30 -6.81 10.63 8.47
C SER A 30 -6.59 11.28 7.11
N LEU A 31 -5.56 12.13 7.00
CA LEU A 31 -5.26 12.90 5.81
C LEU A 31 -3.75 12.87 5.60
N SER A 32 -3.30 12.70 4.37
CA SER A 32 -1.88 12.73 4.02
C SER A 32 -1.60 13.45 2.73
N MET A 33 -0.35 13.84 2.54
CA MET A 33 0.23 14.24 1.27
C MET A 33 1.06 13.08 0.72
N THR A 34 0.82 12.67 -0.52
CA THR A 34 1.62 11.64 -1.21
C THR A 34 2.94 12.24 -1.69
N LEU A 35 4.05 11.55 -1.45
CA LEU A 35 5.37 11.99 -1.90
C LEU A 35 5.59 11.66 -3.37
N SER A 36 6.42 12.44 -4.06
CA SER A 36 6.86 12.14 -5.43
C SER A 36 7.90 11.02 -5.48
N GLU A 37 8.70 10.87 -4.44
CA GLU A 37 9.81 9.93 -4.33
C GLU A 37 10.21 9.74 -2.85
N PRO A 38 11.05 8.75 -2.52
CA PRO A 38 11.47 7.60 -3.34
C PRO A 38 10.36 6.54 -3.53
N CYS A 39 10.42 5.77 -4.62
CA CYS A 39 9.43 4.74 -4.94
C CYS A 39 9.79 3.36 -4.35
N VAL A 40 8.76 2.56 -4.09
CA VAL A 40 8.84 1.10 -3.97
C VAL A 40 8.17 0.44 -5.17
N GLU A 41 8.91 -0.41 -5.85
CA GLU A 41 8.43 -1.28 -6.92
C GLU A 41 8.12 -2.68 -6.38
N ILE A 42 6.97 -3.19 -6.78
CA ILE A 42 6.54 -4.56 -6.47
C ILE A 42 6.26 -5.26 -7.78
N THR A 43 6.93 -6.38 -7.99
CA THR A 43 6.68 -7.29 -9.09
C THR A 43 5.90 -8.50 -8.59
N VAL A 44 4.75 -8.76 -9.21
CA VAL A 44 3.90 -9.91 -8.94
C VAL A 44 3.86 -10.82 -10.16
N THR A 45 4.14 -12.10 -9.95
CA THR A 45 4.12 -13.12 -11.01
C THR A 45 3.20 -14.26 -10.60
N GLU A 46 2.38 -14.76 -11.51
CA GLU A 46 1.65 -16.01 -11.27
C GLU A 46 2.62 -17.16 -11.10
N SER A 47 2.38 -17.99 -10.09
CA SER A 47 3.30 -19.02 -9.64
C SER A 47 2.52 -20.18 -9.05
N ASP A 48 3.10 -21.38 -9.06
CA ASP A 48 2.52 -22.56 -8.40
C ASP A 48 2.60 -22.46 -6.86
N ARG A 49 3.49 -21.62 -6.35
CA ARG A 49 3.73 -21.45 -4.90
C ARG A 49 3.83 -19.98 -4.52
N PHE A 50 3.29 -19.65 -3.36
CA PHE A 50 3.47 -18.33 -2.77
C PHE A 50 4.90 -18.15 -2.27
N SER A 51 5.50 -17.01 -2.61
CA SER A 51 6.81 -16.62 -2.11
C SER A 51 6.94 -15.09 -2.08
N VAL A 52 7.81 -14.60 -1.20
CA VAL A 52 8.15 -13.18 -1.12
C VAL A 52 9.66 -13.04 -1.01
N SER A 53 10.26 -12.23 -1.88
CA SER A 53 11.66 -11.85 -1.84
C SER A 53 11.80 -10.32 -1.85
N SER A 54 12.96 -9.83 -1.41
CA SER A 54 13.29 -8.41 -1.50
C SER A 54 14.77 -8.23 -1.82
N ASN A 55 15.07 -7.24 -2.67
CA ASN A 55 16.43 -6.88 -3.04
C ASN A 55 17.12 -6.01 -1.98
N ASN A 56 16.35 -5.43 -1.05
CA ASN A 56 16.87 -4.47 -0.07
C ASN A 56 16.96 -5.04 1.35
N LYS A 57 16.28 -6.16 1.63
CA LYS A 57 16.34 -6.82 2.95
C LYS A 57 16.07 -8.32 2.86
N GLU A 58 16.59 -9.05 3.83
CA GLU A 58 16.19 -10.44 4.07
C GLU A 58 14.74 -10.51 4.57
N MET A 59 13.94 -11.40 3.95
CA MET A 59 12.55 -11.64 4.33
C MET A 59 12.49 -12.71 5.41
N LYS A 60 11.98 -12.33 6.59
CA LYS A 60 11.77 -13.27 7.71
C LYS A 60 10.39 -13.91 7.61
N ASP A 61 10.18 -15.02 8.30
CA ASP A 61 8.89 -15.75 8.31
C ASP A 61 7.71 -14.82 8.62
N LYS A 62 7.83 -13.98 9.64
CA LYS A 62 6.79 -12.98 9.99
C LYS A 62 6.49 -11.97 8.89
N ASP A 63 7.48 -11.63 8.05
CA ASP A 63 7.27 -10.75 6.91
C ASP A 63 6.46 -11.50 5.85
N ILE A 64 6.87 -12.73 5.51
CA ILE A 64 6.19 -13.60 4.54
C ILE A 64 4.74 -13.88 4.98
N GLU A 65 4.51 -14.22 6.25
CA GLU A 65 3.18 -14.43 6.83
C GLU A 65 2.28 -13.19 6.70
N ARG A 66 2.84 -11.99 6.89
CA ARG A 66 2.07 -10.75 6.73
C ARG A 66 1.62 -10.56 5.29
N PHE A 67 2.49 -10.82 4.31
CA PHE A 67 2.13 -10.75 2.89
C PHE A 67 1.10 -11.83 2.53
N GLN A 68 1.31 -13.07 2.97
CA GLN A 68 0.36 -14.17 2.75
C GLN A 68 -1.02 -13.82 3.30
N LYS A 69 -1.10 -13.40 4.57
CA LYS A 69 -2.37 -12.98 5.18
C LYS A 69 -3.04 -11.83 4.41
N THR A 70 -2.25 -10.88 3.91
CA THR A 70 -2.77 -9.77 3.11
C THR A 70 -3.38 -10.28 1.81
N VAL A 71 -2.67 -11.16 1.09
CA VAL A 71 -3.15 -11.75 -0.17
C VAL A 71 -4.39 -12.61 0.08
N ASP A 72 -4.42 -13.40 1.14
CA ASP A 72 -5.58 -14.24 1.48
C ASP A 72 -6.83 -13.38 1.76
N LEU A 73 -6.68 -12.29 2.52
CA LEU A 73 -7.77 -11.34 2.75
C LEU A 73 -8.21 -10.68 1.43
N ILE A 74 -7.27 -10.29 0.56
CA ILE A 74 -7.60 -9.76 -0.76
C ILE A 74 -8.44 -10.77 -1.54
N LYS A 75 -8.04 -12.05 -1.60
CA LYS A 75 -8.79 -13.10 -2.30
C LYS A 75 -10.18 -13.31 -1.69
N GLN A 76 -10.29 -13.23 -0.37
CA GLN A 76 -11.56 -13.36 0.35
C GLN A 76 -12.56 -12.25 -0.02
N TYR A 77 -12.11 -10.99 -0.08
CA TYR A 77 -12.99 -9.84 -0.35
C TYR A 77 -13.09 -9.48 -1.85
N HIS A 78 -12.15 -9.93 -2.67
CA HIS A 78 -12.11 -9.73 -4.11
C HIS A 78 -11.93 -11.08 -4.83
N PRO A 79 -12.98 -11.92 -4.90
CA PRO A 79 -12.88 -13.31 -5.36
C PRO A 79 -12.49 -13.46 -6.84
N LYS A 80 -12.41 -12.38 -7.61
CA LYS A 80 -11.82 -12.39 -8.96
C LYS A 80 -10.28 -12.51 -8.94
N VAL A 81 -9.65 -12.20 -7.81
CA VAL A 81 -8.23 -12.45 -7.56
C VAL A 81 -8.09 -13.86 -7.00
N GLN A 82 -7.57 -14.81 -7.78
CA GLN A 82 -7.42 -16.20 -7.32
C GLN A 82 -6.00 -16.76 -7.49
N ASN A 83 -5.19 -16.13 -8.34
CA ASN A 83 -3.87 -16.63 -8.71
C ASN A 83 -2.98 -16.81 -7.48
N THR A 84 -2.26 -17.94 -7.42
CA THR A 84 -1.10 -18.05 -6.53
C THR A 84 0.02 -17.21 -7.14
N ILE A 85 0.70 -16.43 -6.31
CA ILE A 85 1.65 -15.42 -6.78
C ILE A 85 2.98 -15.49 -6.04
N SER A 86 4.07 -15.21 -6.75
CA SER A 86 5.33 -14.79 -6.15
C SER A 86 5.43 -13.27 -6.17
N ILE A 87 6.06 -12.71 -5.14
CA ILE A 87 6.20 -11.27 -4.93
C ILE A 87 7.69 -10.95 -4.80
N GLU A 88 8.17 -10.00 -5.60
CA GLU A 88 9.51 -9.44 -5.49
C GLU A 88 9.41 -7.94 -5.15
N ILE A 89 10.20 -7.50 -4.17
CA ILE A 89 10.18 -6.13 -3.63
C ILE A 89 11.51 -5.45 -3.93
N ASP A 90 11.46 -4.31 -4.63
CA ASP A 90 12.59 -3.40 -4.78
C ASP A 90 12.20 -2.00 -4.29
N SER A 91 12.98 -1.47 -3.34
CA SER A 91 12.69 -0.24 -2.62
C SER A 91 13.85 0.74 -2.74
N GLN A 92 13.57 1.90 -3.33
CA GLN A 92 14.52 3.02 -3.35
C GLN A 92 14.59 3.75 -2.01
N ILE A 93 13.73 3.41 -1.04
CA ILE A 93 13.77 3.97 0.32
C ILE A 93 14.98 3.39 1.07
N PRO A 94 15.93 4.22 1.54
CA PRO A 94 17.04 3.75 2.36
C PRO A 94 16.56 3.04 3.64
N PRO A 95 17.21 1.94 4.05
CA PRO A 95 16.83 1.26 5.28
C PRO A 95 17.08 2.16 6.50
N GLY A 96 16.18 2.10 7.49
CA GLY A 96 16.39 2.73 8.80
C GLY A 96 16.06 4.23 8.90
N ILE A 97 15.63 4.90 7.83
CA ILE A 97 15.35 6.36 7.86
C ILE A 97 13.95 6.75 8.35
N GLY A 98 13.13 5.79 8.79
CA GLY A 98 11.81 6.05 9.37
C GLY A 98 10.73 6.54 8.39
N LEU A 99 11.02 6.62 7.09
CA LEU A 99 10.01 6.88 6.07
C LEU A 99 9.03 5.71 6.03
N ALA A 100 7.72 5.98 5.95
CA ALA A 100 6.64 5.01 6.08
C ALA A 100 6.58 3.98 4.92
N SER A 101 7.63 3.18 4.74
CA SER A 101 7.87 2.29 3.61
C SER A 101 6.76 1.26 3.42
N SER A 102 6.14 0.80 4.50
CA SER A 102 5.02 -0.13 4.42
C SER A 102 3.80 0.42 3.68
N ALA A 103 3.57 1.75 3.68
CA ALA A 103 2.48 2.34 2.92
C ALA A 103 2.71 2.17 1.41
N ALA A 104 3.92 2.49 0.94
CA ALA A 104 4.32 2.32 -0.45
C ALA A 104 4.30 0.84 -0.88
N VAL A 105 4.89 -0.04 -0.07
CA VAL A 105 4.95 -1.50 -0.34
C VAL A 105 3.56 -2.10 -0.57
N PHE A 106 2.62 -1.89 0.35
CA PHE A 106 1.30 -2.52 0.24
C PHE A 106 0.38 -1.82 -0.78
N SER A 107 0.63 -0.54 -1.08
CA SER A 107 -0.01 0.17 -2.19
C SER A 107 0.44 -0.40 -3.54
N ALA A 108 1.76 -0.53 -3.74
CA ALA A 108 2.33 -1.12 -4.95
C ALA A 108 1.88 -2.58 -5.13
N LEU A 109 1.85 -3.37 -4.05
CA LEU A 109 1.32 -4.74 -4.09
C LEU A 109 -0.15 -4.78 -4.54
N ALA A 110 -1.01 -3.95 -3.96
CA ALA A 110 -2.43 -3.92 -4.33
C ALA A 110 -2.62 -3.54 -5.80
N LYS A 111 -1.87 -2.54 -6.29
CA LYS A 111 -1.88 -2.14 -7.71
C LYS A 111 -1.44 -3.28 -8.63
N ALA A 112 -0.34 -3.95 -8.31
CA ALA A 112 0.18 -5.06 -9.10
C ALA A 112 -0.78 -6.25 -9.13
N ILE A 113 -1.38 -6.62 -8.00
CA ILE A 113 -2.39 -7.69 -7.93
C ILE A 113 -3.64 -7.33 -8.73
N ALA A 114 -4.16 -6.11 -8.58
CA ALA A 114 -5.36 -5.66 -9.30
C ALA A 114 -5.15 -5.68 -10.82
N ALA A 115 -3.98 -5.22 -11.28
CA ALA A 115 -3.61 -5.24 -12.69
C ALA A 115 -3.35 -6.67 -13.20
N LEU A 116 -2.73 -7.55 -12.41
CA LEU A 116 -2.52 -8.95 -12.80
C LEU A 116 -3.84 -9.71 -12.95
N ALA A 117 -4.80 -9.46 -12.07
CA ALA A 117 -6.12 -10.10 -12.12
C ALA A 117 -7.03 -9.55 -13.24
N ASP A 118 -6.65 -8.44 -13.89
CA ASP A 118 -7.38 -7.78 -14.99
C ASP A 118 -8.90 -7.69 -14.77
N CYS A 119 -9.30 -7.37 -13.53
CA CYS A 119 -10.70 -7.49 -13.12
C CYS A 119 -11.45 -6.16 -13.04
N GLY A 120 -10.85 -5.08 -13.55
CA GLY A 120 -11.47 -3.75 -13.66
C GLY A 120 -11.75 -3.06 -12.33
N LEU A 121 -10.90 -3.28 -11.32
CA LEU A 121 -11.05 -2.63 -10.01
C LEU A 121 -10.74 -1.14 -10.11
N ASN A 122 -11.55 -0.32 -9.43
CA ASN A 122 -11.31 1.11 -9.32
C ASN A 122 -10.37 1.45 -8.15
N ASP A 123 -9.89 2.69 -8.08
CA ASP A 123 -8.95 3.14 -7.05
C ASP A 123 -9.48 2.95 -5.62
N GLU A 124 -10.78 3.08 -5.40
CA GLU A 124 -11.41 2.84 -4.10
C GLU A 124 -11.26 1.36 -3.68
N GLN A 125 -11.52 0.43 -4.58
CA GLN A 125 -11.36 -1.01 -4.31
C GLN A 125 -9.89 -1.37 -4.11
N ILE A 126 -8.98 -0.81 -4.92
CA ILE A 126 -7.54 -1.02 -4.76
C ILE A 126 -7.04 -0.41 -3.43
N SER A 127 -7.63 0.70 -3.00
CA SER A 127 -7.37 1.31 -1.69
C SER A 127 -7.76 0.41 -0.52
N GLN A 128 -8.93 -0.23 -0.62
CA GLN A 128 -9.36 -1.23 0.36
C GLN A 128 -8.41 -2.43 0.40
N MET A 129 -7.93 -2.91 -0.75
CA MET A 129 -6.92 -3.98 -0.82
C MET A 129 -5.61 -3.57 -0.13
N ALA A 130 -5.08 -2.39 -0.43
CA ALA A 130 -3.84 -1.89 0.16
C ALA A 130 -3.94 -1.74 1.68
N ARG A 131 -5.11 -1.27 2.17
CA ARG A 131 -5.40 -1.11 3.60
C ARG A 131 -5.15 -2.40 4.40
N LEU A 132 -5.54 -3.56 3.86
CA LEU A 132 -5.43 -4.85 4.55
C LEU A 132 -3.98 -5.18 4.94
N GLY A 133 -3.01 -4.79 4.10
CA GLY A 133 -1.60 -4.96 4.39
C GLY A 133 -1.04 -3.88 5.31
N SER A 134 -1.45 -2.63 5.11
CA SER A 134 -1.11 -1.49 5.96
C SER A 134 -2.17 -0.39 5.85
N GLY A 135 -2.75 0.07 6.96
CA GLY A 135 -3.84 1.04 6.94
C GLY A 135 -3.50 2.34 6.21
N SER A 136 -2.26 2.82 6.31
CA SER A 136 -1.80 4.02 5.59
C SER A 136 -1.53 3.80 4.10
N ALA A 137 -1.40 2.56 3.63
CA ALA A 137 -1.18 2.24 2.22
C ALA A 137 -2.39 2.62 1.35
N ALA A 138 -3.59 2.58 1.93
CA ALA A 138 -4.82 3.00 1.28
C ALA A 138 -4.69 4.40 0.64
N ARG A 139 -4.03 5.33 1.32
CA ARG A 139 -3.84 6.72 0.87
C ARG A 139 -2.73 6.89 -0.18
N SER A 140 -1.88 5.89 -0.38
CA SER A 140 -0.85 5.90 -1.44
C SER A 140 -1.35 5.37 -2.79
N ILE A 141 -2.62 4.95 -2.89
CA ILE A 141 -3.19 4.53 -4.19
C ILE A 141 -3.26 5.71 -5.15
N VAL A 142 -3.70 6.87 -4.66
CA VAL A 142 -3.86 8.11 -5.44
C VAL A 142 -2.84 9.17 -4.99
N GLY A 143 -2.46 10.05 -5.92
CA GLY A 143 -1.51 11.15 -5.66
C GLY A 143 -2.15 12.36 -4.98
N GLY A 144 -1.33 13.38 -4.68
CA GLY A 144 -1.77 14.64 -4.09
C GLY A 144 -2.12 14.55 -2.61
N PHE A 145 -3.21 15.19 -2.21
CA PHE A 145 -3.71 15.21 -0.84
C PHE A 145 -4.87 14.23 -0.71
N VAL A 146 -4.76 13.28 0.21
CA VAL A 146 -5.62 12.10 0.25
C VAL A 146 -6.14 11.88 1.65
N ALA A 147 -7.46 11.84 1.80
CA ALA A 147 -8.12 11.45 3.04
C ALA A 147 -8.36 9.94 3.04
N LEU A 148 -8.25 9.30 4.20
CA LEU A 148 -8.82 7.98 4.46
C LEU A 148 -10.05 8.20 5.35
N GLU A 149 -11.21 8.05 4.75
CA GLU A 149 -12.51 8.21 5.41
C GLU A 149 -12.88 6.90 6.10
N ASN A 150 -13.07 6.95 7.40
CA ASN A 150 -13.57 5.84 8.21
C ASN A 150 -15.09 5.81 8.12
N THR A 151 -15.62 4.70 7.61
CA THR A 151 -17.07 4.45 7.55
C THR A 151 -17.43 3.37 8.57
N GLU A 152 -18.71 3.04 8.73
CA GLU A 152 -19.14 1.98 9.64
C GLU A 152 -18.60 0.60 9.24
N ASP A 153 -18.59 0.29 7.93
CA ASP A 153 -18.22 -1.04 7.43
C ASP A 153 -16.85 -1.11 6.75
N SER A 154 -16.26 0.03 6.40
CA SER A 154 -14.99 0.07 5.65
C SER A 154 -14.18 1.34 5.97
N ALA A 155 -13.10 1.53 5.23
CA ALA A 155 -12.40 2.80 5.12
C ALA A 155 -11.82 2.96 3.72
N ILE A 156 -12.06 4.12 3.12
CA ILE A 156 -11.83 4.38 1.69
C ILE A 156 -10.93 5.60 1.54
N ALA A 157 -9.93 5.52 0.67
CA ALA A 157 -9.14 6.70 0.34
C ALA A 157 -9.82 7.54 -0.74
N ARG A 158 -9.88 8.85 -0.52
CA ARG A 158 -10.36 9.83 -1.50
C ARG A 158 -9.33 10.92 -1.71
N GLN A 159 -9.08 11.27 -2.97
CA GLN A 159 -8.28 12.44 -3.29
C GLN A 159 -9.10 13.70 -2.93
N ILE A 160 -8.55 14.50 -2.02
CA ILE A 160 -9.09 15.79 -1.61
C ILE A 160 -8.64 16.88 -2.57
N ALA A 161 -7.38 16.80 -3.01
CA ALA A 161 -6.82 17.73 -3.97
C ALA A 161 -5.66 17.08 -4.76
N PRO A 162 -5.46 17.47 -6.03
CA PRO A 162 -4.33 16.98 -6.82
C PRO A 162 -2.99 17.54 -6.30
N GLN A 163 -1.89 16.98 -6.80
CA GLN A 163 -0.53 17.32 -6.37
C GLN A 163 -0.13 18.79 -6.64
N ASP A 164 -0.76 19.44 -7.62
CA ASP A 164 -0.51 20.82 -8.03
C ASP A 164 -1.43 21.84 -7.34
N HIS A 165 -2.32 21.37 -6.44
CA HIS A 165 -3.24 22.25 -5.72
C HIS A 165 -2.54 23.21 -4.76
N TRP A 166 -1.45 22.77 -4.12
CA TRP A 166 -0.71 23.54 -3.14
C TRP A 166 0.78 23.29 -3.33
N GLU A 167 1.54 24.37 -3.56
CA GLU A 167 3.01 24.36 -3.62
C GLU A 167 3.64 24.11 -2.24
N LEU A 168 3.38 22.94 -1.68
CA LEU A 168 3.94 22.43 -0.45
C LEU A 168 4.94 21.32 -0.77
N PHE A 169 6.15 21.46 -0.25
CA PHE A 169 7.22 20.49 -0.45
C PHE A 169 7.61 19.86 0.89
N ASP A 170 7.71 18.53 0.90
CA ASP A 170 8.35 17.80 1.99
C ASP A 170 9.74 17.34 1.52
N ILE A 171 10.78 17.90 2.12
CA ILE A 171 12.17 17.63 1.76
C ILE A 171 12.72 16.56 2.71
N VAL A 172 12.81 15.33 2.20
CA VAL A 172 13.37 14.20 2.95
C VAL A 172 14.89 14.17 2.78
N ILE A 173 15.63 14.42 3.86
CA ILE A 173 17.08 14.31 3.88
C ILE A 173 17.45 12.99 4.57
N ALA A 174 17.96 12.04 3.79
CA ALA A 174 18.49 10.78 4.29
C ALA A 174 20.03 10.86 4.36
N PRO A 175 20.66 10.65 5.53
CA PRO A 175 22.12 10.53 5.60
C PRO A 175 22.57 9.23 4.91
N ASN A 176 23.72 9.30 4.25
CA ASN A 176 24.41 8.14 3.66
C ASN A 176 24.99 7.22 4.75
#